data_AF-A0A6N9BJ71-F1
#
_entry.id   AF-A0A6N9BJ71-F1
#
_cell.length_a   1.000
_cell.length_b   1.000
_cell.length_c   1.000
_cell.angle_alpha   90.00
_cell.angle_beta   90.00
_cell.angle_gamma   90.00
#
_symmetry.space_group_name_H-M   'P 1'
#
loop_
_entity.id
_entity.type
_entity.pdbx_description
1 polymer ?
#
loop_
_entity_poly.entity_id
_entity_poly.type
_entity_poly.pdbx_seq_one_letter_code
_entity_poly.pdbx_strand_id
1 'polypeptide(L)'
;MLALRGGAPAPAFDNPMLERATSAERIGFTAGNRLRNWEAGMRAFAERPLLGWGSGNYYTASGRHLSAPDGRAKVRDHAHNLFVEEAASRGLAGLAAWLALWGLTGLVVLRAARRLEDPRERALAVFAGAALAGWFAQGLTSFYSAESWLQHMLLLAFLAHLETRALGGARGLRWVSAAARLAAWLRLPLSRGQAPLPPQPAQPARVKRTGP
;
A
#
# COMPACT_ATOMS: atom_id res chain seq x y z
N MET A 1 28.02 -6.34 -33.90
CA MET A 1 28.57 -7.21 -32.85
C MET A 1 29.83 -6.52 -32.30
N LEU A 2 29.69 -5.66 -31.29
CA LEU A 2 30.79 -4.82 -30.78
C LEU A 2 31.01 -5.19 -29.31
N ALA A 3 32.11 -5.91 -29.05
CA ALA A 3 32.51 -6.32 -27.72
C ALA A 3 33.13 -5.13 -26.97
N LEU A 4 32.43 -4.59 -25.98
CA LEU A 4 33.02 -3.72 -24.97
C LEU A 4 33.77 -4.58 -23.92
N ARG A 5 34.89 -5.18 -24.34
CA ARG A 5 35.93 -5.70 -23.44
C ARG A 5 36.94 -4.58 -23.23
N GLY A 6 36.74 -3.74 -22.21
CA GLY A 6 37.63 -2.60 -21.97
C GLY A 6 37.53 -1.94 -20.60
N GLY A 7 36.91 -2.58 -19.60
CA GLY A 7 37.02 -2.12 -18.22
C GLY A 7 38.31 -2.66 -17.61
N ALA A 8 39.12 -1.80 -16.99
CA ALA A 8 40.28 -2.23 -16.21
C ALA A 8 39.88 -3.34 -15.22
N PRO A 9 40.71 -4.38 -15.02
CA PRO A 9 40.41 -5.43 -14.05
C PRO A 9 40.18 -4.77 -12.68
N ALA A 10 39.07 -5.11 -12.02
CA ALA A 10 38.82 -4.66 -10.66
C ALA A 10 40.02 -5.04 -9.77
N PRO A 11 40.42 -4.20 -8.80
CA PRO A 11 41.50 -4.54 -7.90
C PRO A 11 41.24 -5.90 -7.27
N ALA A 12 42.17 -6.84 -7.48
CA ALA A 12 42.12 -8.15 -6.86
C ALA A 12 42.47 -7.99 -5.39
N PHE A 13 41.56 -8.40 -4.51
CA PHE A 13 41.79 -8.39 -3.07
C PHE A 13 42.06 -9.82 -2.61
N ASP A 14 43.08 -10.01 -1.78
CA ASP A 14 43.40 -11.33 -1.21
C ASP A 14 42.30 -11.86 -0.27
N ASN A 15 41.42 -10.97 0.20
CA ASN A 15 40.25 -11.35 0.98
C ASN A 15 39.05 -11.59 0.05
N PRO A 16 38.52 -12.83 -0.03
CA PRO A 16 37.41 -13.16 -0.91
C PRO A 16 36.13 -12.39 -0.57
N MET A 17 35.96 -11.88 0.66
CA MET A 17 34.83 -11.03 1.02
C MET A 17 34.98 -9.61 0.48
N LEU A 18 36.20 -9.04 0.49
CA LEU A 18 36.48 -7.73 -0.10
C LEU A 18 36.34 -7.78 -1.62
N GLU A 19 36.84 -8.83 -2.25
CA GLU A 19 36.68 -9.07 -3.69
C GLU A 19 35.20 -9.23 -4.06
N ARG A 20 34.42 -9.98 -3.25
CA ARG A 20 32.97 -10.11 -3.46
C ARG A 20 32.24 -8.78 -3.30
N ALA A 21 32.58 -7.98 -2.29
CA ALA A 21 31.92 -6.71 -2.00
C ALA A 21 32.21 -5.63 -3.05
N THR A 22 33.37 -5.67 -3.70
CA THR A 22 33.85 -4.59 -4.60
C THR A 22 33.87 -4.98 -6.08
N SER A 23 33.60 -6.25 -6.41
CA SER A 23 33.65 -6.73 -7.80
C SER A 23 32.66 -5.99 -8.72
N ALA A 24 33.21 -5.10 -9.55
CA ALA A 24 32.46 -4.32 -10.54
C ALA A 24 31.69 -5.22 -11.53
N GLU A 25 32.23 -6.38 -11.88
CA GLU A 25 31.55 -7.36 -12.76
C GLU A 25 30.27 -7.90 -12.14
N ARG A 26 30.27 -8.25 -10.84
CA ARG A 26 29.05 -8.74 -10.16
C ARG A 26 28.03 -7.62 -9.96
N ILE A 27 28.50 -6.43 -9.61
CA ILE A 27 27.64 -5.24 -9.50
C ILE A 27 26.98 -4.96 -10.87
N GLY A 28 27.75 -4.99 -11.96
CA GLY A 28 27.24 -4.83 -13.32
C GLY A 28 26.26 -5.95 -13.74
N PHE A 29 26.58 -7.21 -13.43
CA PHE A 29 25.71 -8.36 -13.74
C PHE A 29 24.39 -8.31 -12.97
N THR A 30 24.41 -7.94 -11.69
CA THR A 30 23.21 -7.81 -10.86
C THR A 30 22.34 -6.63 -11.29
N ALA A 31 22.93 -5.47 -11.60
CA ALA A 31 22.22 -4.32 -12.14
C ALA A 31 21.60 -4.63 -13.52
N GLY A 32 22.36 -5.25 -14.43
CA GLY A 32 21.86 -5.67 -15.75
C GLY A 32 20.70 -6.67 -15.67
N ASN A 33 20.75 -7.60 -14.70
CA ASN A 33 19.63 -8.52 -14.44
C ASN A 33 18.39 -7.83 -13.88
N ARG A 34 18.53 -6.74 -13.11
CA ARG A 34 17.39 -5.96 -12.63
C ARG A 34 16.76 -5.17 -13.77
N LEU A 35 17.57 -4.51 -14.61
CA LEU A 35 17.09 -3.76 -15.77
C LEU A 35 16.30 -4.66 -16.75
N ARG A 36 16.81 -5.85 -17.07
CA ARG A 36 16.08 -6.84 -17.90
C ARG A 36 14.76 -7.28 -17.26
N ASN A 37 14.76 -7.48 -15.95
CA ASN A 37 13.54 -7.82 -15.21
C ASN A 37 12.52 -6.68 -15.27
N TRP A 38 12.98 -5.43 -15.13
CA TRP A 38 12.12 -4.25 -15.20
C TRP A 38 11.54 -4.06 -16.60
N GLU A 39 12.35 -4.25 -17.63
CA GLU A 39 11.90 -4.20 -19.02
C GLU A 39 10.81 -5.24 -19.28
N ALA A 40 11.02 -6.48 -18.83
CA ALA A 40 10.01 -7.54 -18.94
C ALA A 40 8.71 -7.19 -18.21
N GLY A 41 8.80 -6.62 -17.00
CA GLY A 41 7.63 -6.14 -16.25
C GLY A 41 6.89 -5.01 -16.97
N MET A 42 7.60 -4.05 -17.55
CA MET A 42 6.99 -2.94 -18.30
C MET A 42 6.36 -3.40 -19.62
N ARG A 43 6.94 -4.38 -20.31
CA ARG A 43 6.30 -5.03 -21.46
C ARG A 43 5.01 -5.74 -21.06
N ALA A 44 5.03 -6.44 -19.92
CA ALA A 44 3.82 -7.08 -19.39
C ALA A 44 2.73 -6.06 -19.02
N PHE A 45 3.12 -4.92 -18.42
CA PHE A 45 2.20 -3.81 -18.15
C PHE A 45 1.54 -3.29 -19.44
N ALA A 46 2.31 -3.12 -20.52
CA ALA A 46 1.80 -2.63 -21.80
C ALA A 46 0.72 -3.54 -22.41
N GLU A 47 0.73 -4.85 -22.13
CA GLU A 47 -0.33 -5.78 -22.58
C GLU A 47 -1.64 -5.61 -21.82
N ARG A 48 -1.59 -5.24 -20.53
CA ARG A 48 -2.76 -5.12 -19.64
C ARG A 48 -2.69 -3.84 -18.80
N PRO A 49 -2.76 -2.65 -19.42
CA PRO A 49 -2.39 -1.40 -18.76
C PRO A 49 -3.40 -0.95 -17.70
N LEU A 50 -4.66 -1.39 -17.75
CA LEU A 50 -5.69 -0.90 -16.82
C LEU A 50 -5.67 -1.63 -15.48
N LEU A 51 -5.81 -2.96 -15.52
CA LEU A 51 -5.95 -3.82 -14.33
C LEU A 51 -4.75 -4.73 -14.09
N GLY A 52 -3.79 -4.79 -15.01
CA GLY A 52 -2.62 -5.65 -14.90
C GLY A 52 -2.95 -7.14 -15.02
N TRP A 53 -2.05 -7.95 -14.48
CA TRP A 53 -2.09 -9.42 -14.53
C TRP A 53 -2.68 -10.09 -13.28
N GLY A 54 -3.13 -9.30 -12.31
CA GLY A 54 -3.59 -9.75 -11.01
C GLY A 54 -2.51 -9.60 -9.94
N SER A 55 -2.95 -9.27 -8.73
CA SER A 55 -2.08 -9.08 -7.57
C SER A 55 -1.28 -10.36 -7.28
N GLY A 56 0.05 -10.23 -7.17
CA GLY A 56 0.96 -11.37 -6.94
C GLY A 56 1.37 -12.15 -8.20
N ASN A 57 0.87 -11.79 -9.38
CA ASN A 57 1.16 -12.51 -10.63
C ASN A 57 2.35 -11.96 -11.42
N TYR A 58 3.28 -11.26 -10.76
CA TYR A 58 4.44 -10.66 -11.44
C TYR A 58 5.29 -11.71 -12.17
N TYR A 59 5.50 -12.88 -11.57
CA TYR A 59 6.20 -14.01 -12.19
C TYR A 59 5.58 -14.39 -13.55
N THR A 60 4.26 -14.56 -13.58
CA THR A 60 3.52 -14.93 -14.79
C THR A 60 3.50 -13.80 -15.82
N ALA A 61 3.42 -12.55 -15.36
CA ALA A 61 3.42 -11.36 -16.21
C ALA A 61 4.78 -11.18 -16.90
N SER A 62 5.87 -11.12 -16.12
CA SER A 62 7.22 -10.86 -16.62
C SER A 62 7.87 -12.07 -17.30
N GLY A 63 7.53 -13.30 -16.89
CA GLY A 63 8.13 -14.52 -17.42
C GLY A 63 7.91 -14.73 -18.93
N ARG A 64 6.87 -14.12 -19.50
CA ARG A 64 6.58 -14.15 -20.94
C ARG A 64 7.52 -13.25 -21.76
N HIS A 65 8.11 -12.26 -21.11
CA HIS A 65 8.89 -11.19 -21.73
C HIS A 65 10.38 -11.28 -21.42
N LEU A 66 10.75 -12.12 -20.45
CA LEU A 66 12.13 -12.27 -20.04
C LEU A 66 12.90 -13.09 -21.10
N SER A 67 13.68 -12.40 -21.92
CA SER A 67 14.68 -13.06 -22.75
C SER A 67 15.90 -13.41 -21.90
N ALA A 68 16.31 -14.68 -21.92
CA ALA A 68 17.53 -15.17 -21.27
C ALA A 68 18.54 -15.66 -22.32
N PRO A 69 19.20 -14.76 -23.10
CA PRO A 69 20.09 -15.16 -24.20
C PRO A 69 21.27 -16.04 -23.75
N ASP A 70 21.65 -15.93 -22.47
CA ASP A 70 22.73 -16.68 -21.83
C ASP A 70 22.23 -17.83 -20.94
N GLY A 71 20.91 -18.05 -20.86
CA GLY A 71 20.27 -19.00 -19.93
C GLY A 71 20.44 -18.65 -18.44
N ARG A 72 21.03 -17.49 -18.12
CA ARG A 72 21.34 -17.08 -16.74
C ARG A 72 20.27 -16.18 -16.13
N ALA A 73 19.45 -15.52 -16.95
CA ALA A 73 18.32 -14.74 -16.46
C ALA A 73 17.19 -15.68 -16.02
N LYS A 74 17.00 -15.82 -14.70
CA LYS A 74 15.86 -16.53 -14.13
C LYS A 74 14.68 -15.59 -13.99
N VAL A 75 13.49 -16.06 -14.35
CA VAL A 75 12.23 -15.38 -14.03
C VAL A 75 12.15 -15.21 -12.53
N ARG A 76 11.96 -13.97 -12.09
CA ARG A 76 11.83 -13.64 -10.67
C ARG A 76 10.36 -13.57 -10.30
N ASP A 77 10.08 -13.95 -9.08
CA ASP A 77 8.81 -13.74 -8.39
C ASP A 77 8.50 -12.24 -8.22
N HIS A 78 9.54 -11.41 -8.10
CA HIS A 78 9.43 -9.96 -7.89
C HIS A 78 10.22 -9.12 -8.90
N ALA A 79 9.78 -7.88 -9.09
CA ALA A 79 10.46 -6.91 -9.94
C ALA A 79 11.78 -6.40 -9.32
N HIS A 80 11.89 -6.45 -7.98
CA HIS A 80 12.85 -5.65 -7.21
C HIS A 80 12.76 -4.15 -7.50
N ASN A 81 11.55 -3.71 -7.84
CA ASN A 81 11.14 -2.33 -7.97
C ASN A 81 9.61 -2.31 -7.86
N LEU A 82 9.11 -1.76 -6.75
CA LEU A 82 7.69 -1.78 -6.47
C LEU A 82 6.86 -1.10 -7.54
N PHE A 83 7.35 -0.04 -8.19
CA PHE A 83 6.59 0.62 -9.26
C PHE A 83 6.34 -0.30 -10.45
N VAL A 84 7.38 -1.02 -10.87
CA VAL A 84 7.27 -1.98 -11.98
C VAL A 84 6.39 -3.15 -11.57
N GLU A 85 6.50 -3.62 -10.33
CA GLU A 85 5.66 -4.69 -9.80
C GLU A 85 4.18 -4.30 -9.71
N GLU A 86 3.88 -3.13 -9.18
CA GLU A 86 2.54 -2.57 -9.07
C GLU A 86 1.93 -2.33 -10.45
N ALA A 87 2.69 -1.73 -11.37
CA ALA A 87 2.25 -1.50 -12.74
C ALA A 87 1.93 -2.83 -13.45
N ALA A 88 2.85 -3.79 -13.48
CA ALA A 88 2.64 -5.06 -14.15
C ALA A 88 1.51 -5.88 -13.50
N SER A 89 1.44 -5.91 -12.16
CA SER A 89 0.48 -6.77 -11.45
C SER A 89 -0.92 -6.16 -11.42
N ARG A 90 -1.05 -4.85 -11.16
CA ARG A 90 -2.33 -4.20 -10.87
C ARG A 90 -2.71 -3.10 -11.88
N GLY A 91 -1.87 -2.87 -12.89
CA GLY A 91 -2.09 -1.87 -13.93
C GLY A 91 -2.08 -0.44 -13.38
N LEU A 92 -2.57 0.48 -14.19
CA LEU A 92 -2.67 1.89 -13.88
C LEU A 92 -3.63 2.14 -12.71
N ALA A 93 -4.70 1.35 -12.60
CA ALA A 93 -5.66 1.50 -11.50
C ALA A 93 -5.00 1.22 -10.14
N GLY A 94 -4.27 0.11 -10.03
CA GLY A 94 -3.55 -0.22 -8.80
C GLY A 94 -2.38 0.72 -8.53
N LEU A 95 -1.60 1.06 -9.55
CA LEU A 95 -0.50 2.01 -9.42
C LEU A 95 -0.99 3.39 -8.96
N ALA A 96 -2.08 3.89 -9.54
CA ALA A 96 -2.67 5.17 -9.14
C ALA A 96 -3.19 5.14 -7.69
N ALA A 97 -3.86 4.05 -7.28
CA ALA A 97 -4.32 3.89 -5.91
C ALA A 97 -3.13 3.84 -4.92
N TRP A 98 -2.06 3.14 -5.27
CA TRP A 98 -0.85 3.05 -4.46
C TRP A 98 -0.13 4.40 -4.36
N LEU A 99 0.02 5.14 -5.46
CA LEU A 99 0.60 6.48 -5.46
C LEU A 99 -0.27 7.49 -4.72
N ALA A 100 -1.60 7.37 -4.81
CA ALA A 100 -2.53 8.19 -4.05
C ALA A 100 -2.36 7.96 -2.54
N LEU A 101 -2.17 6.71 -2.11
CA LEU A 101 -1.88 6.39 -0.71
C LEU A 101 -0.60 7.10 -0.23
N TRP A 102 0.49 7.04 -1.01
CA TRP A 102 1.73 7.74 -0.69
C TRP A 102 1.58 9.27 -0.68
N GLY A 103 0.82 9.82 -1.62
CA GLY A 103 0.47 11.25 -1.63
C GLY A 103 -0.29 11.66 -0.38
N LEU A 104 -1.29 10.86 0.04
CA LEU A 104 -2.03 11.07 1.29
C LEU A 104 -1.10 10.99 2.50
N THR A 105 -0.22 9.98 2.59
CA THR A 105 0.78 9.88 3.65
C THR A 105 1.65 11.14 3.73
N GLY A 106 2.13 11.66 2.59
CA GLY A 106 2.87 12.92 2.54
C GLY A 106 2.07 14.10 3.08
N LEU A 107 0.78 14.22 2.71
CA LEU A 107 -0.10 15.25 3.25
C LEU A 107 -0.30 15.13 4.77
N VAL A 108 -0.43 13.91 5.28
CA VAL A 108 -0.54 13.65 6.73
C VAL A 108 0.73 14.10 7.45
N VAL A 109 1.92 13.74 6.96
CA VAL A 109 3.20 14.21 7.52
C VAL A 109 3.26 15.73 7.53
N LEU A 110 2.93 16.39 6.42
CA LEU A 110 2.95 17.85 6.33
C LEU A 110 1.97 18.53 7.29
N ARG A 111 0.78 17.95 7.47
CA ARG A 111 -0.21 18.46 8.44
C ARG A 111 0.28 18.29 9.87
N ALA A 112 0.77 17.11 10.23
CA ALA A 112 1.31 16.83 11.55
C ALA A 112 2.49 17.77 11.86
N ALA A 113 3.41 17.95 10.91
CA ALA A 113 4.54 18.87 11.04
C ALA A 113 4.13 20.34 11.25
N ARG A 114 2.98 20.77 10.71
CA ARG A 114 2.51 22.17 10.79
C ARG A 114 1.54 22.44 11.94
N ARG A 115 0.82 21.43 12.42
CA ARG A 115 -0.31 21.58 13.36
C ARG A 115 -0.05 21.04 14.75
N LEU A 116 0.97 20.18 14.93
CA LEU A 116 1.35 19.72 16.26
C LEU A 116 2.04 20.84 17.03
N GLU A 117 1.45 21.19 18.17
CA GLU A 117 1.94 22.24 19.07
C GLU A 117 3.11 21.73 19.91
N ASP A 118 3.02 20.50 20.44
CA ASP A 118 4.13 19.87 21.19
C ASP A 118 5.32 19.60 20.24
N PRO A 119 6.49 20.22 20.49
CA PRO A 119 7.69 20.00 19.69
C PRO A 119 8.13 18.53 19.63
N ARG A 120 7.89 17.74 20.68
CA ARG A 120 8.26 16.32 20.72
C ARG A 120 7.37 15.50 19.78
N GLU A 121 6.05 15.67 19.87
CA GLU A 121 5.10 15.02 18.95
C GLU A 121 5.39 15.42 17.50
N ARG A 122 5.69 16.70 17.26
CA ARG A 122 6.07 17.20 15.93
C ARG A 122 7.35 16.54 15.42
N ALA A 123 8.38 16.41 16.25
CA ALA A 123 9.63 15.74 15.88
C ALA A 123 9.40 14.25 15.56
N LEU A 124 8.57 13.56 16.34
CA LEU A 124 8.19 12.17 16.08
C LEU A 124 7.43 12.00 14.77
N ALA A 125 6.52 12.92 14.42
CA ALA A 125 5.81 12.89 13.14
C ALA A 125 6.75 13.07 11.94
N VAL A 126 7.70 14.02 12.04
CA VAL A 126 8.73 14.24 11.01
C VAL A 126 9.63 13.02 10.88
N PHE A 127 10.06 12.43 12.00
CA PHE A 127 10.87 11.22 12.01
C PHE A 127 10.13 10.03 11.35
N ALA A 128 8.87 9.79 11.72
CA ALA A 128 8.05 8.75 11.10
C ALA A 128 7.87 9.00 9.60
N GLY A 129 7.64 10.24 9.20
CA GLY A 129 7.58 10.64 7.79
C GLY A 129 8.88 10.37 7.03
N ALA A 130 10.03 10.69 7.62
CA ALA A 130 11.34 10.42 7.03
C ALA A 130 11.61 8.91 6.91
N ALA A 131 11.25 8.12 7.93
CA ALA A 131 11.36 6.66 7.88
C ALA A 131 10.48 6.05 6.78
N LEU A 132 9.24 6.55 6.62
CA LEU A 132 8.35 6.15 5.52
C LEU A 132 8.90 6.54 4.15
N ALA A 133 9.48 7.74 4.02
CA ALA A 133 10.15 8.16 2.78
C ALA A 133 11.37 7.27 2.45
N GLY A 134 12.15 6.89 3.47
CA GLY A 134 13.26 5.94 3.32
C GLY A 134 12.78 4.56 2.86
N TRP A 135 11.69 4.06 3.43
CA TRP A 135 11.06 2.81 3.00
C TRP A 135 10.55 2.88 1.55
N PHE A 136 9.93 4.00 1.16
CA PHE A 136 9.49 4.22 -0.22
C PHE A 136 10.68 4.23 -1.20
N ALA A 137 11.76 4.91 -0.84
CA ALA A 137 13.00 4.94 -1.62
C ALA A 137 13.65 3.55 -1.72
N GLN A 138 13.67 2.78 -0.63
CA GLN A 138 14.11 1.37 -0.65
C GLN A 138 13.28 0.55 -1.65
N GLY A 139 11.97 0.81 -1.72
CA GLY A 139 11.04 0.22 -2.67
C GLY A 139 11.40 0.36 -4.15
N LEU A 140 12.20 1.37 -4.53
CA LEU A 140 12.69 1.54 -5.90
C LEU A 140 13.66 0.43 -6.34
N THR A 141 14.26 -0.27 -5.38
CA THR A 141 15.30 -1.27 -5.64
C THR A 141 15.08 -2.59 -4.88
N SER A 142 13.93 -2.72 -4.22
CA SER A 142 13.57 -3.85 -3.37
C SER A 142 12.11 -4.28 -3.61
N PHE A 143 11.66 -5.25 -2.83
CA PHE A 143 10.30 -5.79 -2.83
C PHE A 143 9.79 -5.89 -1.39
N TYR A 144 8.50 -6.22 -1.22
CA TYR A 144 7.88 -6.39 0.09
C TYR A 144 8.28 -7.72 0.71
N SER A 145 8.67 -7.67 1.98
CA SER A 145 8.77 -8.83 2.85
C SER A 145 7.76 -8.66 3.99
N ALA A 146 7.47 -9.73 4.73
CA ALA A 146 6.53 -9.66 5.84
C ALA A 146 7.01 -8.63 6.91
N GLU A 147 8.32 -8.58 7.14
CA GLU A 147 8.97 -7.69 8.09
C GLU A 147 8.91 -6.23 7.64
N SER A 148 9.26 -5.96 6.37
CA SER A 148 9.24 -4.60 5.85
C SER A 148 7.83 -4.05 5.73
N TRP A 149 6.86 -4.91 5.42
CA TRP A 149 5.44 -4.56 5.41
C TRP A 149 4.92 -4.22 6.81
N LEU A 150 5.26 -5.05 7.82
CA LEU A 150 4.90 -4.79 9.21
C LEU A 150 5.46 -3.45 9.69
N GLN A 151 6.74 -3.17 9.43
CA GLN A 151 7.35 -1.89 9.76
C GLN A 151 6.60 -0.71 9.13
N HIS A 152 6.23 -0.82 7.85
CA HIS A 152 5.45 0.21 7.16
C HIS A 152 4.08 0.45 7.80
N MET A 153 3.34 -0.63 8.11
CA MET A 153 2.03 -0.54 8.77
C MET A 153 2.12 0.12 10.15
N LEU A 154 3.15 -0.23 10.95
CA LEU A 154 3.36 0.37 12.28
C LEU A 154 3.68 1.86 12.19
N LEU A 155 4.54 2.27 11.25
CA LEU A 155 4.87 3.68 11.03
C LEU A 155 3.66 4.48 10.55
N LEU A 156 2.87 3.92 9.63
CA LEU A 156 1.64 4.55 9.16
C LEU A 156 0.61 4.70 10.29
N ALA A 157 0.40 3.66 11.09
CA ALA A 157 -0.51 3.71 12.23
C ALA A 157 -0.08 4.74 13.27
N PHE A 158 1.21 4.80 13.58
CA PHE A 158 1.77 5.80 14.50
C PHE A 158 1.61 7.22 13.97
N LEU A 159 1.91 7.45 12.69
CA LEU A 159 1.73 8.74 12.05
C LEU A 159 0.24 9.18 12.04
N ALA A 160 -0.66 8.26 11.71
CA ALA A 160 -2.10 8.51 11.75
C ALA A 160 -2.57 8.86 13.17
N HIS A 161 -2.05 8.18 14.20
CA HIS A 161 -2.31 8.53 15.60
C HIS A 161 -1.90 9.98 15.91
N LEU A 162 -0.70 10.40 15.51
CA LEU A 162 -0.25 11.79 15.71
C LEU A 162 -1.12 12.80 14.95
N GLU A 163 -1.59 12.48 13.74
CA GLU A 163 -2.50 13.36 12.99
C GLU A 163 -3.84 13.55 13.71
N THR A 164 -4.39 12.52 14.34
CA THR A 164 -5.64 12.66 15.10
C THR A 164 -5.52 13.63 16.28
N ARG A 165 -4.34 13.70 16.91
CA ARG A 165 -4.03 14.69 17.95
C ARG A 165 -3.91 16.10 17.35
N ALA A 166 -3.24 16.22 16.20
CA ALA A 166 -3.07 17.48 15.48
C ALA A 166 -4.39 18.11 14.97
N LEU A 167 -5.41 17.30 14.66
CA LEU A 167 -6.70 17.77 14.16
C LEU A 167 -7.72 18.13 15.26
N GLY A 168 -7.35 17.93 16.53
CA GLY A 168 -8.29 17.91 17.65
C GLY A 168 -9.20 16.69 17.55
N GLY A 169 -9.27 15.87 18.61
CA GLY A 169 -9.91 14.54 18.61
C GLY A 169 -11.32 14.47 18.01
N ALA A 170 -12.05 15.59 17.92
CA ALA A 170 -13.38 15.68 17.33
C ALA A 170 -13.44 15.55 15.78
N ARG A 171 -12.37 15.87 15.03
CA ARG A 171 -12.36 15.74 13.55
C ARG A 171 -11.75 14.44 13.03
N GLY A 172 -10.84 13.82 13.78
CA GLY A 172 -10.27 12.50 13.45
C GLY A 172 -11.31 11.38 13.44
N LEU A 173 -12.36 11.52 14.26
CA LEU A 173 -13.48 10.59 14.36
C LEU A 173 -14.47 10.65 13.17
N ARG A 174 -14.20 11.46 12.14
CA ARG A 174 -15.08 11.57 10.95
C ARG A 174 -14.91 10.40 9.97
N TRP A 175 -13.75 9.74 9.96
CA TRP A 175 -13.52 8.53 9.14
C TRP A 175 -14.04 7.25 9.80
N VAL A 176 -13.92 7.14 11.13
CA VAL A 176 -14.57 6.07 11.90
C VAL A 176 -16.09 6.17 11.79
N SER A 177 -16.64 7.39 11.75
CA SER A 177 -18.06 7.60 11.48
C SER A 177 -18.46 7.36 10.02
N ALA A 178 -17.55 7.37 9.04
CA ALA A 178 -17.88 6.94 7.68
C ALA A 178 -18.09 5.42 7.61
N ALA A 179 -17.23 4.63 8.27
CA ALA A 179 -17.43 3.19 8.43
C ALA A 179 -18.66 2.86 9.28
N ALA A 180 -18.92 3.63 10.35
CA ALA A 180 -20.14 3.48 11.15
C ALA A 180 -21.41 3.88 10.37
N ARG A 181 -21.33 4.88 9.48
CA ARG A 181 -22.42 5.26 8.57
C ARG A 181 -22.64 4.21 7.49
N LEU A 182 -21.58 3.58 6.98
CA LEU A 182 -21.68 2.45 6.05
C LEU A 182 -22.28 1.22 6.75
N ALA A 183 -21.86 0.92 7.98
CA ALA A 183 -22.45 -0.15 8.80
C ALA A 183 -23.90 0.13 9.20
N ALA A 184 -24.27 1.40 9.41
CA ALA A 184 -25.65 1.83 9.63
C ALA A 184 -26.49 1.77 8.34
N TRP A 185 -25.89 2.04 7.19
CA TRP A 185 -26.53 1.91 5.87
C TRP A 185 -26.72 0.44 5.45
N LEU A 186 -25.80 -0.44 5.84
CA LEU A 186 -25.89 -1.90 5.65
C LEU A 186 -26.87 -2.58 6.62
N ARG A 187 -27.27 -1.90 7.71
CA ARG A 187 -28.42 -2.31 8.52
C ARG A 187 -29.69 -1.91 7.77
N LEU A 188 -30.09 -2.76 6.83
CA LEU A 188 -31.32 -2.64 6.05
C LEU A 188 -32.51 -2.29 6.96
N PRO A 189 -33.37 -1.31 6.59
CA PRO A 189 -34.64 -1.13 7.26
C PRO A 189 -35.50 -2.34 6.90
N LEU A 190 -35.72 -3.25 7.85
CA LEU A 190 -36.84 -4.18 7.72
C LEU A 190 -38.08 -3.32 7.55
N SER A 191 -38.68 -3.42 6.36
CA SER A 191 -39.96 -2.81 6.02
C SER A 191 -40.97 -3.21 7.08
N ARG A 192 -41.28 -2.29 8.00
CA ARG A 192 -42.46 -2.42 8.84
C ARG A 192 -43.66 -2.12 7.96
N GLY A 193 -44.10 -3.13 7.21
CA GLY A 193 -45.48 -3.22 6.80
C GLY A 193 -46.32 -3.26 8.06
N GLN A 194 -46.97 -2.15 8.40
CA GLN A 194 -48.02 -2.15 9.40
C GLN A 194 -49.19 -2.96 8.82
N ALA A 195 -49.31 -4.22 9.22
CA ALA A 195 -50.58 -4.92 9.08
C ALA A 195 -51.60 -4.20 10.00
N PRO A 196 -52.81 -3.88 9.55
CA PRO A 196 -53.82 -3.27 10.40
C PRO A 196 -54.13 -4.18 11.59
N LEU A 197 -54.15 -3.61 12.80
CA LEU A 197 -54.56 -4.33 14.01
C LEU A 197 -56.04 -4.77 13.88
N PRO A 198 -56.40 -6.01 14.28
CA PRO A 198 -57.80 -6.42 14.31
C PRO A 198 -58.59 -5.53 15.30
N PRO A 199 -59.87 -5.23 15.02
CA PRO A 199 -60.68 -4.37 15.88
C PRO A 199 -60.82 -4.98 17.27
N GLN A 200 -60.58 -4.17 18.31
CA GLN A 200 -60.77 -4.59 19.69
C GLN A 200 -62.27 -4.77 20.00
N PRO A 201 -62.65 -5.81 20.77
CA PRO A 201 -64.04 -5.98 21.20
C PRO A 201 -64.46 -4.84 22.14
N ALA A 202 -65.68 -4.34 21.93
CA ALA A 202 -66.25 -3.22 22.68
C ALA A 202 -66.30 -3.50 24.19
N GLN A 203 -65.82 -2.55 24.99
CA GLN A 203 -65.93 -2.62 26.45
C GLN A 203 -67.38 -2.37 26.88
N PRO A 204 -67.96 -3.17 27.79
CA PRO A 204 -69.32 -2.95 28.28
C PRO A 204 -69.41 -1.67 29.11
N ALA A 205 -70.52 -0.95 28.94
CA ALA A 205 -70.79 0.35 29.52
C ALA A 205 -70.68 0.35 31.06
N ARG A 206 -69.90 1.30 31.58
CA ARG A 206 -69.71 1.54 33.01
C ARG A 206 -71.01 2.08 33.62
N VAL A 207 -71.72 1.23 34.36
CA VAL A 207 -72.89 1.64 35.16
C VAL A 207 -72.43 2.60 36.25
N LYS A 208 -72.89 3.85 36.20
CA LYS A 208 -72.75 4.81 37.31
C LYS A 208 -73.62 4.33 38.47
N ARG A 209 -73.01 3.95 39.59
CA ARG A 209 -73.72 3.79 40.86
C ARG A 209 -73.87 5.16 41.52
N THR A 210 -75.12 5.57 41.70
CA THR A 210 -75.55 6.76 42.46
C THR A 210 -75.84 6.37 43.91
N GLY A 211 -75.14 7.02 44.86
CA GLY A 211 -75.56 7.26 46.25
C GLY A 211 -75.66 6.07 47.20
N PRO A 212 -75.99 6.32 48.49
CA PRO A 212 -76.26 7.61 49.14
C PRO A 212 -75.02 8.31 49.73
#